data_AF-A0A2U9CVI0-F1
#
_entry.id   AF-A0A2U9CVI0-F1
#
_cell.length_a   1.000
_cell.length_b   1.000
_cell.length_c   1.000
_cell.angle_alpha   90.00
_cell.angle_beta   90.00
_cell.angle_gamma   90.00
#
_symmetry.space_group_name_H-M   'P 1'
#
loop_
_entity.id
_entity.type
_entity.pdbx_description
1 polymer ?
#
loop_
_entity_poly.entity_id
_entity_poly.type
_entity_poly.pdbx_seq_one_letter_code
_entity_poly.pdbx_strand_id
1 'polypeptide(L)'
;MTAMWKGSFRGLNKLDPMAYDVLIGPVCDNWHWTLVVIYPNEKRSIYIDPFGETPAHITKCKDMTRAFMRHKCLHISRWTCDQISHSCQQDSTSCGPFVCK
;
A
#
# COMPACT_ATOMS: atom_id res chain seq x y z
N MET A 1 3.22 -2.95 -7.30
CA MET A 1 3.01 -3.46 -5.92
C MET A 1 2.34 -4.83 -5.84
N THR A 2 1.63 -5.31 -6.87
CA THR A 2 0.85 -6.57 -6.78
C THR A 2 1.64 -7.79 -6.26
N ALA A 3 2.90 -7.99 -6.67
CA ALA A 3 3.73 -9.09 -6.12
C ALA A 3 3.98 -8.96 -4.61
N MET A 4 4.17 -7.73 -4.10
CA MET A 4 4.29 -7.45 -2.67
C MET A 4 2.97 -7.72 -1.95
N TRP A 5 1.86 -7.26 -2.52
CA TRP A 5 0.51 -7.51 -1.99
C TRP A 5 0.17 -9.01 -1.90
N LYS A 6 0.66 -9.81 -2.85
CA LYS A 6 0.50 -11.27 -2.87
C LYS A 6 1.53 -12.02 -2.01
N GLY A 7 2.47 -11.32 -1.39
CA GLY A 7 3.53 -11.92 -0.58
C GLY A 7 4.58 -12.71 -1.37
N SER A 8 4.55 -12.67 -2.70
CA SER A 8 5.49 -13.40 -3.58
C SER A 8 6.73 -12.57 -3.95
N PHE A 9 6.86 -11.40 -3.35
CA PHE A 9 7.93 -10.45 -3.62
C PHE A 9 9.29 -10.88 -3.07
N ARG A 10 10.33 -10.75 -3.91
CA ARG A 10 11.72 -11.13 -3.61
C ARG A 10 12.67 -9.95 -3.32
N GLY A 11 12.14 -8.74 -3.12
CA GLY A 11 12.95 -7.54 -2.89
C GLY A 11 13.05 -6.62 -4.11
N LEU A 12 13.08 -5.30 -3.86
CA LEU A 12 13.37 -4.25 -4.84
C LEU A 12 14.83 -3.85 -4.64
N ASN A 13 15.78 -4.71 -4.99
CA ASN A 13 17.16 -4.64 -4.49
C ASN A 13 17.86 -3.28 -4.70
N LYS A 14 17.51 -2.54 -5.77
CA LYS A 14 18.11 -1.24 -6.09
C LYS A 14 17.39 -0.02 -5.49
N LEU A 15 16.22 -0.21 -4.87
CA LEU A 15 15.45 0.87 -4.27
C LEU A 15 15.90 1.11 -2.82
N ASP A 16 16.31 2.34 -2.50
CA ASP A 16 16.34 2.83 -1.13
C ASP A 16 15.00 3.52 -0.83
N PRO A 17 14.13 2.93 0.00
CA PRO A 17 12.84 3.55 0.32
C PRO A 17 13.00 4.83 1.14
N MET A 18 14.09 5.03 1.88
CA MET A 18 14.28 6.24 2.70
C MET A 18 14.66 7.47 1.88
N ALA A 19 15.05 7.29 0.62
CA ALA A 19 15.36 8.38 -0.30
C ALA A 19 14.11 9.10 -0.84
N TYR A 20 12.90 8.62 -0.50
CA TYR A 20 11.64 9.15 -0.99
C TYR A 20 10.72 9.51 0.18
N ASP A 21 10.05 10.66 0.08
CA ASP A 21 9.01 11.04 1.06
C ASP A 21 7.80 10.12 0.97
N VAL A 22 7.45 9.72 -0.26
CA VAL A 22 6.27 8.91 -0.55
C VAL A 22 6.60 7.85 -1.60
N LEU A 23 6.19 6.62 -1.34
CA LEU A 23 6.16 5.56 -2.35
C LEU A 23 4.70 5.24 -2.67
N ILE A 24 4.32 5.45 -3.93
CA ILE A 24 2.96 5.19 -4.42
C ILE A 24 2.95 3.87 -5.18
N GLY A 25 1.96 3.06 -4.89
CA GLY A 25 1.96 1.68 -5.28
C GLY A 25 0.57 1.16 -5.63
N PRO A 26 0.12 1.33 -6.87
CA PRO A 26 -1.14 0.75 -7.32
C PRO A 26 -1.04 -0.79 -7.32
N VAL A 27 -2.11 -1.42 -6.86
CA VAL A 27 -2.30 -2.86 -6.77
C VAL A 27 -3.50 -3.22 -7.62
N CYS A 28 -3.28 -4.06 -8.64
CA CYS A 28 -4.37 -4.73 -9.35
C CYS A 28 -4.45 -6.17 -8.85
N ASP A 29 -5.59 -6.55 -8.29
CA ASP A 29 -5.91 -7.93 -7.93
C ASP A 29 -7.34 -8.25 -8.34
N ASN A 30 -7.55 -9.36 -9.05
CA ASN A 30 -8.86 -9.75 -9.59
C ASN A 30 -9.61 -8.62 -10.34
N TRP A 31 -8.90 -7.88 -11.20
CA TRP A 31 -9.43 -6.75 -11.99
C TRP A 31 -9.90 -5.54 -11.16
N HIS A 32 -9.62 -5.53 -9.86
CA HIS A 32 -9.88 -4.41 -8.98
C HIS A 32 -8.59 -3.67 -8.67
N TRP A 33 -8.60 -2.36 -8.87
CA TRP A 33 -7.48 -1.47 -8.56
C TRP A 33 -7.64 -0.87 -7.17
N THR A 34 -6.59 -0.98 -6.37
CA THR A 34 -6.46 -0.35 -5.05
C THR A 34 -5.11 0.37 -4.97
N LEU A 35 -4.96 1.27 -3.99
CA LEU A 35 -3.73 2.04 -3.81
C LEU A 35 -3.10 1.72 -2.46
N VAL A 36 -1.79 1.46 -2.50
CA VAL A 36 -0.94 1.48 -1.31
C VAL A 36 -0.04 2.71 -1.39
N VAL A 37 -0.07 3.53 -0.35
CA VAL A 37 0.85 4.65 -0.18
C VAL A 37 1.72 4.37 1.04
N ILE A 38 3.03 4.53 0.90
CA ILE A 38 3.98 4.35 1.99
C ILE A 38 4.65 5.69 2.25
N TYR A 39 4.70 6.08 3.53
CA TYR A 39 5.46 7.23 4.02
C TYR A 39 6.61 6.71 4.88
N PRO A 40 7.79 6.46 4.28
CA PRO A 40 8.92 5.82 4.96
C PRO A 40 9.38 6.58 6.20
N ASN A 41 9.53 7.90 6.08
CA ASN A 41 9.96 8.79 7.15
C ASN A 41 8.97 8.86 8.32
N GLU A 42 7.67 8.76 8.01
CA GLU A 42 6.58 8.81 8.99
C GLU A 42 6.27 7.42 9.59
N LYS A 43 6.91 6.36 9.08
CA LYS A 43 6.72 4.96 9.53
C LYS A 43 5.27 4.49 9.44
N ARG A 44 4.58 4.91 8.39
CA ARG A 44 3.17 4.59 8.17
C ARG A 44 2.89 4.28 6.72
N SER A 45 1.72 3.70 6.52
CA SER A 45 1.15 3.39 5.21
C SER A 45 -0.30 3.85 5.16
N ILE A 46 -0.83 4.03 3.96
CA ILE A 46 -2.25 4.25 3.71
C ILE A 46 -2.66 3.18 2.71
N TYR A 47 -3.84 2.59 2.94
CA TYR A 47 -4.51 1.73 1.98
C TYR A 47 -5.78 2.45 1.52
N ILE A 48 -5.96 2.54 0.21
CA ILE A 48 -7.16 3.11 -0.41
C ILE A 48 -7.79 2.04 -1.26
N ASP A 49 -9.05 1.74 -0.97
CA ASP A 49 -9.88 0.85 -1.76
C ASP A 49 -11.06 1.64 -2.33
N PRO A 50 -11.20 1.76 -3.66
CA PRO A 50 -12.34 2.46 -4.24
C PRO A 50 -13.71 1.94 -3.78
N PHE A 51 -13.83 0.67 -3.34
CA PHE A 51 -15.06 0.12 -2.76
C PHE A 51 -15.17 0.28 -1.24
N GLY A 52 -14.19 0.90 -0.60
CA GLY A 52 -14.07 1.04 0.84
C GLY A 52 -13.20 -0.05 1.45
N GLU A 53 -12.43 0.32 2.47
CA GLU A 53 -11.49 -0.59 3.12
C GLU A 53 -12.18 -1.50 4.12
N THR A 54 -11.72 -2.75 4.17
CA THR A 54 -12.02 -3.66 5.27
C THR A 54 -10.89 -3.65 6.29
N PRO A 55 -11.16 -3.90 7.60
CA PRO A 55 -10.11 -4.02 8.62
C PRO A 55 -9.03 -5.07 8.27
N ALA A 56 -9.43 -6.13 7.56
CA ALA A 56 -8.52 -7.17 7.08
C ALA A 56 -7.55 -6.62 6.01
N HIS A 57 -8.03 -5.82 5.05
CA HIS A 57 -7.18 -5.21 4.05
C HIS A 57 -6.21 -4.18 4.64
N ILE A 58 -6.67 -3.38 5.61
CA ILE A 58 -5.81 -2.43 6.34
C ILE A 58 -4.69 -3.17 7.09
N THR A 59 -5.04 -4.25 7.78
CA THR A 59 -4.06 -5.08 8.50
C THR A 59 -3.06 -5.72 7.53
N LYS A 60 -3.54 -6.25 6.41
CA LYS A 60 -2.70 -6.82 5.35
C LYS A 60 -1.74 -5.78 4.78
N CYS A 61 -2.22 -4.56 4.48
CA CYS A 61 -1.40 -3.47 3.99
C CYS A 61 -0.28 -3.16 4.99
N LYS A 62 -0.64 -2.91 6.26
CA LYS A 62 0.30 -2.64 7.36
C LYS A 62 1.42 -3.69 7.43
N ASP A 63 1.06 -4.97 7.43
CA ASP A 63 2.01 -6.06 7.60
C ASP A 63 2.92 -6.21 6.38
N MET A 64 2.35 -6.10 5.18
CA MET A 64 3.11 -6.16 3.92
C MET A 64 4.10 -5.01 3.79
N THR A 65 3.67 -3.77 4.04
CA THR A 65 4.56 -2.59 3.94
C THR A 65 5.62 -2.61 5.04
N ARG A 66 5.26 -3.07 6.26
CA ARG A 66 6.25 -3.27 7.34
C ARG A 66 7.29 -4.32 6.96
N ALA A 67 6.87 -5.44 6.37
CA ALA A 67 7.78 -6.49 5.92
C ALA A 67 8.72 -5.99 4.82
N PHE A 68 8.20 -5.21 3.87
CA PHE A 68 9.01 -4.55 2.84
C PHE A 68 10.11 -3.66 3.43
N MET A 69 9.76 -2.81 4.40
CA MET A 69 10.73 -1.94 5.05
C MET A 69 11.77 -2.71 5.87
N ARG A 70 11.38 -3.81 6.54
CA ARG A 70 12.30 -4.70 7.26
C ARG A 70 13.27 -5.42 6.32
N HIS A 71 12.81 -5.84 5.15
CA HIS A 71 13.68 -6.43 4.12
C HIS A 71 14.75 -5.42 3.62
N LYS A 72 14.53 -4.13 3.84
CA LYS A 72 15.50 -3.06 3.58
C LYS A 72 16.40 -2.74 4.78
N CYS A 73 16.47 -3.67 5.74
CA CYS A 73 17.28 -3.57 6.96
C CYS A 73 16.94 -2.36 7.83
N LEU A 74 15.74 -1.78 7.67
CA LEU A 74 15.29 -0.68 8.50
C LEU A 74 14.74 -1.21 9.82
N HIS A 75 15.28 -0.70 10.93
CA HIS A 75 14.84 -1.09 12.27
C HIS A 75 13.48 -0.47 12.59
N ILE A 76 12.41 -1.20 12.26
CA ILE A 76 11.02 -0.74 12.42
C ILE A 76 10.41 -1.38 13.66
N SER A 77 10.41 -0.62 14.75
CA SER A 77 9.73 -0.97 16.02
C SER A 77 8.24 -0.64 16.01
N ARG A 78 7.82 0.40 15.28
CA ARG A 78 6.43 0.85 15.14
C ARG A 78 6.12 1.11 13.67
N TRP A 79 5.02 0.56 13.17
CA TRP A 79 4.50 0.78 11.82
C TRP A 79 2.97 0.75 11.84
N THR A 80 2.34 1.76 11.25
CA THR A 80 0.88 1.86 11.17
C THR A 80 0.37 1.77 9.73
N CYS A 81 -0.92 1.47 9.58
CA CYS A 81 -1.64 1.71 8.35
C CYS A 81 -2.86 2.53 8.72
N ASP A 82 -2.90 3.75 8.23
CA ASP A 82 -3.96 4.70 8.55
C ASP A 82 -5.06 4.59 7.50
N GLN A 83 -6.28 4.84 7.94
CA GLN A 83 -7.42 5.01 7.05
C GLN A 83 -7.68 6.49 6.87
N ILE A 84 -7.89 6.90 5.62
CA ILE A 84 -8.25 8.27 5.27
C ILE A 84 -9.64 8.26 4.65
N SER A 85 -10.35 9.38 4.77
CA SER A 85 -11.59 9.57 4.01
C SER A 85 -11.26 9.78 2.53
N HIS A 86 -11.93 9.04 1.65
CA HIS A 86 -11.82 9.18 0.21
C HIS A 86 -13.19 8.93 -0.44
N SER A 87 -13.33 9.29 -1.71
CA SER A 87 -14.56 8.99 -2.46
C SER A 87 -14.66 7.48 -2.73
N CYS A 88 -15.83 6.89 -2.51
CA CYS A 88 -16.11 5.50 -2.88
C CYS A 88 -16.77 5.43 -4.25
N GLN A 89 -16.29 4.53 -5.09
CA GLN A 89 -16.90 4.23 -6.38
C GLN A 89 -18.24 3.53 -6.20
N GLN A 90 -19.17 3.78 -7.14
CA GLN A 90 -20.50 3.18 -7.16
C GLN A 90 -20.68 2.18 -8.30
N ASP A 91 -19.71 2.12 -9.22
CA ASP A 91 -19.72 1.24 -10.39
C ASP A 91 -18.58 0.20 -10.33
N SER A 92 -18.57 -0.75 -11.25
CA SER A 92 -17.61 -1.86 -11.29
C SER A 92 -16.36 -1.61 -12.15
N THR A 93 -16.22 -0.44 -12.76
CA THR A 93 -15.22 -0.16 -13.81
C THR A 93 -14.31 1.03 -13.50
N SER A 94 -14.69 1.90 -12.57
CA SER A 94 -13.99 3.16 -12.29
C SER A 94 -12.85 3.05 -11.27
N CYS A 95 -12.47 1.85 -10.83
CA CYS A 95 -11.47 1.68 -9.77
C CYS A 95 -10.10 2.26 -10.15
N GLY A 96 -9.72 2.16 -11.43
CA GLY A 96 -8.49 2.76 -11.96
C GLY A 96 -8.47 4.29 -11.78
N PRO A 97 -9.44 5.05 -12.34
CA PRO A 97 -9.56 6.49 -12.10
C PRO A 97 -9.57 6.90 -10.63
N PHE A 98 -10.24 6.16 -9.76
CA PHE A 98 -10.29 6.46 -8.32
C PHE A 98 -8.93 6.29 -7.62
N VAL A 99 -8.11 5.36 -8.07
CA VAL A 99 -6.74 5.16 -7.55
C VAL A 99 -5.78 6.27 -8.02
N CYS A 100 -6.08 6.97 -9.11
CA CYS A 100 -5.23 8.02 -9.67
C CYS A 100 -5.60 9.45 -9.25
N LYS A 101 -6.76 9.64 -8.63
CA LYS A 101 -7.31 10.95 -8.23
C LYS A 101 -6.68 11.45 -6.94
#